data_AF-A0A378NED3-F1
#
_entry.id   AF-A0A378NED3-F1
#
_cell.length_a   1.000
_cell.length_b   1.000
_cell.length_c   1.000
_cell.angle_alpha   90.00
_cell.angle_beta   90.00
_cell.angle_gamma   90.00
#
_symmetry.space_group_name_H-M   'P 1'
#
loop_
_entity.id
_entity.type
_entity.pdbx_description
1 polymer ?
#
loop_
_entity_poly.entity_id
_entity_poly.type
_entity_poly.pdbx_seq_one_letter_code
_entity_poly.pdbx_strand_id
1 'polypeptide(L)'
;MKNIETKWLEDFLTLEECRHFSQAAEKRNLSQSAFSRRILALEEVVGVKLFDRTSIPLQLTEQGKLFHSQTRNLLQQLQNNLDELLGHNCNLPNIKFAVAHSLSLSIMPKLIKKLSQTNENFIYSVEAIDVDQTVNTLIEGKSDFIFSFYDEKLMQPPFMSLEIMQSKLYPISPIDITGSALFSLNDKNIPLLNYTPNSYMGRLVNRKLANTIQLKTKFISSMS
;
A
#
# COMPACT_ATOMS: atom_id res chain seq x y z
N MET A 1 -17.97 -19.92 -17.20
CA MET A 1 -17.58 -18.58 -16.71
C MET A 1 -18.76 -17.65 -16.92
N LYS A 2 -19.05 -16.76 -15.96
CA LYS A 2 -20.01 -15.67 -16.19
C LYS A 2 -19.40 -14.70 -17.22
N ASN A 3 -20.21 -14.11 -18.09
CA ASN A 3 -19.71 -13.21 -19.13
C ASN A 3 -19.35 -11.84 -18.52
N ILE A 4 -18.11 -11.41 -18.70
CA ILE A 4 -17.61 -10.10 -18.27
C ILE A 4 -17.03 -9.41 -19.51
N GLU A 5 -17.56 -8.24 -19.84
CA GLU A 5 -17.01 -7.41 -20.91
C GLU A 5 -15.84 -6.56 -20.40
N THR A 6 -14.74 -6.48 -21.15
CA THR A 6 -13.58 -5.62 -20.84
C THR A 6 -13.99 -4.18 -20.59
N LYS A 7 -15.00 -3.68 -21.33
CA LYS A 7 -15.55 -2.32 -21.14
C LYS A 7 -16.09 -2.09 -19.72
N TRP A 8 -16.66 -3.11 -19.08
CA TRP A 8 -17.20 -2.97 -17.72
C TRP A 8 -16.07 -2.87 -16.69
N LEU A 9 -14.96 -3.55 -16.93
CA LEU A 9 -13.75 -3.45 -16.10
C LEU A 9 -13.13 -2.05 -16.20
N GLU A 10 -13.03 -1.51 -17.42
CA GLU A 10 -12.57 -0.13 -17.64
C GLU A 10 -13.53 0.91 -17.04
N ASP A 11 -14.84 0.69 -17.17
CA ASP A 11 -15.87 1.55 -16.55
C ASP A 11 -15.72 1.53 -15.02
N PHE A 12 -15.44 0.38 -14.42
CA PHE A 12 -15.17 0.23 -12.99
C PHE A 12 -13.93 1.03 -12.54
N LEU A 13 -12.79 0.89 -13.23
CA LEU A 13 -11.58 1.66 -12.92
C LEU A 13 -11.82 3.17 -13.06
N THR A 14 -12.54 3.59 -14.11
CA THR A 14 -12.85 5.00 -14.34
C THR A 14 -13.74 5.58 -13.24
N LEU A 15 -14.68 4.78 -12.72
CA LEU A 15 -15.54 5.21 -11.60
C LEU A 15 -14.74 5.35 -10.29
N GLU A 16 -13.76 4.48 -10.04
CA GLU A 16 -12.85 4.61 -8.90
C GLU A 16 -12.05 5.92 -8.96
N GLU A 17 -11.48 6.23 -10.13
CA GLU A 17 -10.69 7.45 -10.33
C GLU A 17 -11.52 8.72 -10.15
N CYS A 18 -12.73 8.75 -10.72
CA CYS A 18 -13.59 9.94 -10.69
C CYS A 18 -14.37 10.10 -9.37
N ARG A 19 -14.67 8.99 -8.68
CA ARG A 19 -15.55 8.93 -7.50
C ARG A 19 -16.94 9.58 -7.68
N HIS A 20 -17.34 9.80 -8.93
CA HIS A 20 -18.59 10.44 -9.33
C HIS A 20 -19.14 9.81 -10.62
N PHE A 21 -20.36 9.25 -10.55
CA PHE A 21 -20.98 8.55 -11.69
C PHE A 21 -21.15 9.42 -12.94
N SER A 22 -21.56 10.68 -12.78
CA SER A 22 -21.79 11.57 -13.93
C SER A 22 -20.47 11.91 -14.65
N GLN A 23 -19.40 12.20 -13.90
CA GLN A 23 -18.08 12.48 -14.47
C GLN A 23 -17.46 11.24 -15.13
N ALA A 24 -17.61 10.06 -14.50
CA ALA A 24 -17.12 8.81 -15.07
C ALA A 24 -17.85 8.44 -16.36
N ALA A 25 -19.18 8.63 -16.40
CA ALA A 25 -19.99 8.40 -17.59
C ALA A 25 -19.57 9.32 -18.75
N GLU A 26 -19.31 10.59 -18.48
CA GLU A 26 -18.81 11.56 -19.45
C GLU A 26 -17.43 11.14 -20.00
N LYS A 27 -16.47 10.78 -19.13
CA LYS A 27 -15.15 10.27 -19.56
C LYS A 27 -15.25 9.02 -20.45
N ARG A 28 -16.28 8.20 -20.25
CA ARG A 28 -16.52 6.96 -21.01
C ARG A 28 -17.46 7.16 -22.19
N ASN A 29 -17.85 8.39 -22.51
CA ASN A 29 -18.76 8.76 -23.59
C ASN A 29 -20.10 8.02 -23.51
N LEU A 30 -20.69 7.95 -22.31
CA LEU A 30 -21.95 7.28 -22.03
C LEU A 30 -22.91 8.22 -21.29
N SER A 31 -24.21 7.95 -21.41
CA SER A 31 -25.17 8.52 -20.47
C SER A 31 -24.97 7.90 -19.08
N GLN A 32 -25.22 8.68 -18.03
CA GLN A 32 -25.13 8.19 -16.65
C GLN A 32 -25.97 6.94 -16.39
N SER A 33 -27.15 6.83 -17.02
CA SER A 33 -28.03 5.66 -16.86
C SER A 33 -27.49 4.40 -17.55
N ALA A 34 -26.78 4.54 -18.67
CA ALA A 34 -26.11 3.43 -19.34
C ALA A 34 -24.87 2.98 -18.54
N PHE A 35 -24.08 3.94 -18.06
CA PHE A 35 -22.91 3.67 -17.23
C PHE A 35 -23.27 2.96 -15.92
N SER A 36 -24.27 3.47 -15.19
CA SER A 36 -24.77 2.86 -13.95
C SER A 36 -25.26 1.42 -14.16
N ARG A 37 -25.94 1.15 -15.29
CA ARG A 37 -26.37 -0.22 -15.65
C ARG A 37 -25.19 -1.18 -15.87
N ARG A 38 -24.10 -0.72 -16.48
CA ARG A 38 -22.90 -1.56 -16.66
C ARG A 38 -22.19 -1.87 -15.35
N ILE A 39 -22.06 -0.88 -14.46
CA ILE A 39 -21.50 -1.11 -13.12
C ILE A 39 -22.37 -2.08 -12.32
N LEU A 40 -23.70 -1.95 -12.39
CA LEU A 40 -24.62 -2.90 -11.76
C LEU A 40 -24.47 -4.32 -12.33
N ALA A 41 -24.40 -4.46 -13.65
CA ALA A 41 -24.21 -5.76 -14.29
C ALA A 41 -22.87 -6.40 -13.88
N LEU A 42 -21.81 -5.60 -13.74
CA LEU A 42 -20.54 -6.07 -13.21
C LEU A 42 -20.67 -6.57 -11.77
N GLU A 43 -21.28 -5.79 -10.86
CA GLU A 43 -21.51 -6.20 -9.47
C GLU A 43 -22.36 -7.49 -9.38
N GLU A 44 -23.36 -7.65 -10.24
CA GLU A 44 -24.20 -8.87 -10.31
C GLU A 44 -23.40 -10.09 -10.77
N VAL A 45 -22.52 -9.91 -11.77
CA VAL A 45 -21.66 -10.98 -12.25
C VAL A 45 -20.62 -11.37 -11.19
N VAL A 46 -19.96 -10.41 -10.56
CA VAL A 46 -18.99 -10.68 -9.48
C VAL A 46 -19.69 -11.26 -8.24
N GLY A 47 -20.92 -10.84 -7.96
CA GLY A 47 -21.74 -11.32 -6.84
C GLY A 47 -21.54 -10.55 -5.54
N VAL A 48 -20.82 -9.43 -5.56
CA VAL A 48 -20.60 -8.54 -4.41
C VAL A 48 -20.73 -7.08 -4.83
N LYS A 49 -21.02 -6.21 -3.86
CA LYS A 49 -20.94 -4.76 -4.07
C LYS A 49 -19.49 -4.33 -4.11
N LEU A 50 -19.11 -3.62 -5.17
CA LEU A 50 -17.75 -3.12 -5.37
C LEU A 50 -17.63 -1.66 -4.90
N PHE A 51 -18.73 -0.91 -4.94
CA PHE A 51 -18.78 0.47 -4.43
C PHE A 51 -19.73 0.60 -3.25
N ASP A 52 -19.31 1.34 -2.23
CA ASP A 52 -20.18 1.81 -1.16
C ASP A 52 -20.89 3.10 -1.59
N ARG A 53 -22.17 2.97 -1.91
CA ARG A 53 -23.02 4.08 -2.36
C ARG A 53 -23.49 4.99 -1.21
N THR A 54 -23.25 4.62 0.04
CA THR A 54 -23.60 5.45 1.20
C THR A 54 -22.50 6.45 1.54
N SER A 55 -21.28 6.21 1.07
CA SER A 55 -20.12 7.08 1.26
C SER A 55 -20.12 8.27 0.28
N ILE A 56 -19.82 9.46 0.79
CA ILE A 56 -19.63 10.69 -0.01
C ILE A 56 -18.27 11.29 0.36
N PRO A 57 -17.28 11.33 -0.57
CA PRO A 57 -17.34 10.86 -1.96
C PRO A 57 -17.42 9.32 -2.06
N LEU A 58 -17.88 8.81 -3.20
CA LEU A 58 -18.03 7.38 -3.46
C LEU A 58 -16.71 6.63 -3.16
N GLN A 59 -16.78 5.51 -2.45
CA GLN A 59 -15.63 4.68 -2.10
C GLN A 59 -15.81 3.25 -2.58
N LEU A 60 -14.69 2.53 -2.73
CA LEU A 60 -14.71 1.09 -2.89
C LEU A 60 -15.07 0.41 -1.57
N THR A 61 -15.81 -0.70 -1.65
CA THR A 61 -15.91 -1.65 -0.54
C THR A 61 -14.56 -2.37 -0.34
N GLU A 62 -14.40 -3.12 0.76
CA GLU A 62 -13.19 -3.94 0.94
C GLU A 62 -13.02 -4.96 -0.21
N GLN A 63 -14.12 -5.57 -0.67
CA GLN A 63 -14.10 -6.43 -1.87
C GLN A 63 -13.77 -5.63 -3.13
N GLY A 64 -14.27 -4.40 -3.24
CA GLY A 64 -13.97 -3.49 -4.34
C GLY A 64 -12.49 -3.15 -4.46
N LYS A 65 -11.79 -2.93 -3.34
CA LYS A 65 -10.33 -2.67 -3.32
C LYS A 65 -9.54 -3.87 -3.84
N LEU A 66 -9.88 -5.07 -3.38
CA LEU A 66 -9.27 -6.31 -3.89
C LEU A 66 -9.55 -6.49 -5.39
N PHE A 67 -10.79 -6.28 -5.82
CA PHE A 67 -11.17 -6.37 -7.22
C PHE A 67 -10.46 -5.34 -8.09
N HIS A 68 -10.21 -4.13 -7.56
CA HIS A 68 -9.51 -3.06 -8.26
C HIS A 68 -8.07 -3.42 -8.60
N SER A 69 -7.29 -3.86 -7.62
CA SER A 69 -5.90 -4.28 -7.86
C SER A 69 -5.81 -5.41 -8.90
N GLN A 70 -6.70 -6.41 -8.80
CA GLN A 70 -6.77 -7.52 -9.76
C GLN A 70 -7.18 -7.06 -11.16
N THR A 71 -8.19 -6.20 -11.27
CA THR A 71 -8.70 -5.70 -12.55
C THR A 71 -7.67 -4.84 -13.27
N ARG A 72 -6.99 -3.95 -12.53
CA ARG A 72 -5.90 -3.13 -13.07
C ARG A 72 -4.78 -4.00 -13.65
N ASN A 73 -4.32 -5.00 -12.89
CA ASN A 73 -3.26 -5.90 -13.33
C ASN A 73 -3.69 -6.71 -14.57
N LEU A 74 -4.92 -7.22 -14.60
CA LEU A 74 -5.45 -7.98 -15.74
C LEU A 74 -5.50 -7.13 -17.02
N LEU A 75 -6.02 -5.91 -16.94
CA LEU A 75 -6.10 -5.01 -18.10
C LEU A 75 -4.71 -4.57 -18.58
N GLN A 76 -3.79 -4.31 -17.65
CA GLN A 76 -2.41 -3.97 -17.99
C GLN A 76 -1.69 -5.13 -18.67
N GLN A 77 -1.86 -6.37 -18.18
CA GLN A 77 -1.30 -7.56 -18.82
C GLN A 77 -1.87 -7.76 -20.23
N LEU A 78 -3.19 -7.60 -20.40
CA LEU A 78 -3.83 -7.70 -21.71
C LEU A 78 -3.26 -6.65 -22.67
N GLN A 79 -3.13 -5.40 -22.24
CA GLN A 79 -2.57 -4.32 -23.04
C GLN A 79 -1.12 -4.61 -23.45
N ASN A 80 -0.27 -5.02 -22.50
CA ASN A 80 1.13 -5.37 -22.78
C ASN A 80 1.23 -6.49 -23.82
N ASN A 81 0.44 -7.56 -23.69
CA ASN A 81 0.43 -8.66 -24.65
C ASN A 81 0.00 -8.19 -26.05
N LEU A 82 -0.96 -7.26 -26.15
CA LEU A 82 -1.38 -6.68 -27.44
C LEU A 82 -0.29 -5.81 -28.04
N ASP A 83 0.37 -4.97 -27.23
CA ASP A 83 1.46 -4.10 -27.68
C ASP A 83 2.66 -4.92 -28.18
N GLU A 84 3.00 -6.02 -27.49
CA GLU A 84 4.02 -6.99 -27.92
C GLU A 84 3.68 -7.61 -29.29
N LEU A 85 2.43 -8.04 -29.50
CA LEU A 85 1.98 -8.63 -30.76
C LEU A 85 1.99 -7.63 -31.92
N LEU A 86 1.72 -6.36 -31.65
CA LEU A 86 1.71 -5.28 -32.64
C LEU A 86 3.11 -4.74 -32.95
N GLY A 87 4.16 -5.23 -32.28
CA GLY A 87 5.52 -4.73 -32.43
C GLY A 87 5.70 -3.31 -31.89
N HIS A 88 4.76 -2.83 -31.07
CA HIS A 88 4.86 -1.55 -30.38
C HIS A 88 5.79 -1.71 -29.16
N ASN A 89 7.10 -1.67 -29.38
CA ASN A 89 8.10 -1.59 -28.31
C ASN A 89 8.13 -0.22 -27.58
N CYS A 90 7.02 0.52 -27.56
CA CYS A 90 7.04 1.95 -27.24
C CYS A 90 6.73 2.30 -25.79
N ASN A 91 6.23 1.39 -24.97
CA ASN A 91 6.07 1.63 -23.54
C ASN A 91 6.94 0.67 -22.74
N LEU A 92 8.05 1.22 -22.24
CA LEU A 92 8.80 0.60 -21.16
C LEU A 92 7.82 0.35 -19.99
N PRO A 93 7.71 -0.88 -19.47
CA PRO A 93 6.80 -1.14 -18.36
C PRO A 93 7.17 -0.22 -17.20
N ASN A 94 6.18 0.48 -16.64
CA ASN A 94 6.38 1.40 -15.53
C ASN A 94 6.01 0.72 -14.21
N ILE A 95 7.02 0.42 -13.40
CA ILE A 95 6.87 -0.28 -12.11
C ILE A 95 6.83 0.75 -10.97
N LYS A 96 5.74 0.77 -10.22
CA LYS A 96 5.53 1.67 -9.08
C LYS A 96 5.86 0.98 -7.77
N PHE A 97 6.87 1.50 -7.06
CA PHE A 97 7.24 1.07 -5.73
C PHE A 97 6.74 2.07 -4.67
N ALA A 98 6.01 1.60 -3.67
CA ALA A 98 5.79 2.36 -2.44
C ALA A 98 6.64 1.78 -1.29
N VAL A 99 7.30 2.63 -0.54
CA VAL A 99 8.31 2.20 0.43
C VAL A 99 8.15 2.96 1.73
N ALA A 100 8.09 2.22 2.84
CA ALA A 100 8.16 2.83 4.16
C ALA A 100 9.43 3.68 4.29
N HIS A 101 9.30 4.90 4.81
CA HIS A 101 10.39 5.90 4.82
C HIS A 101 11.74 5.34 5.31
N SER A 102 11.75 4.64 6.44
CA SER A 102 12.95 4.03 7.03
C SER A 102 13.59 2.93 6.16
N LEU A 103 12.77 2.17 5.43
CA LEU A 103 13.24 1.13 4.51
C LEU A 103 13.78 1.71 3.21
N SER A 104 13.24 2.86 2.76
CA SER A 104 13.67 3.51 1.52
C SER A 104 15.17 3.82 1.52
N LEU A 105 15.66 4.35 2.65
CA LEU A 105 17.06 4.73 2.83
C LEU A 105 18.02 3.53 2.77
N SER A 106 17.58 2.33 3.17
CA SER A 106 18.45 1.15 3.30
C SER A 106 18.33 0.16 2.13
N ILE A 107 17.16 0.07 1.50
CA ILE A 107 16.85 -0.92 0.47
C ILE A 107 16.96 -0.32 -0.93
N MET A 108 16.36 0.85 -1.18
CA MET A 108 16.24 1.39 -2.54
C MET A 108 17.57 1.66 -3.24
N PRO A 109 18.60 2.24 -2.58
CA PRO A 109 19.90 2.43 -3.22
C PRO A 109 20.53 1.12 -3.71
N LYS A 110 20.37 0.02 -2.95
CA LYS A 110 20.90 -1.30 -3.32
C LYS A 110 20.11 -1.92 -4.46
N LEU A 111 18.78 -1.77 -4.45
CA LEU A 111 17.90 -2.27 -5.50
C LEU A 111 18.18 -1.56 -6.81
N ILE A 112 18.16 -0.22 -6.83
CA ILE A 112 18.43 0.61 -8.01
C ILE A 112 19.79 0.25 -8.62
N LYS A 113 20.84 0.09 -7.79
CA LYS A 113 22.16 -0.32 -8.27
C LYS A 113 22.14 -1.69 -8.97
N LYS A 114 21.36 -2.65 -8.48
CA LYS A 114 21.21 -3.97 -9.12
C LYS A 114 20.38 -3.89 -10.40
N LEU A 115 19.30 -3.12 -10.40
CA LEU A 115 18.45 -2.92 -11.58
C LEU A 115 19.21 -2.18 -12.70
N SER A 116 20.07 -1.21 -12.38
CA SER A 116 20.90 -0.54 -13.38
C SER A 116 21.95 -1.47 -14.04
N GLN A 117 22.19 -2.65 -13.47
CA GLN A 117 23.12 -3.65 -14.01
C GLN A 117 22.43 -4.68 -14.91
N THR A 118 21.09 -4.69 -14.95
CA THR A 118 20.33 -5.56 -15.85
C THR A 118 20.16 -4.89 -17.21
N ASN A 119 20.23 -5.66 -18.31
CA ASN A 119 19.95 -5.18 -19.68
C ASN A 119 18.43 -5.03 -19.95
N GLU A 120 17.61 -4.97 -18.90
CA GLU A 120 16.17 -4.85 -19.01
C GLU A 120 15.79 -3.37 -19.11
N ASN A 121 14.94 -3.08 -20.07
CA ASN A 121 14.47 -1.73 -20.35
C ASN A 121 13.08 -1.56 -19.72
N PHE A 122 13.02 -0.95 -18.53
CA PHE A 122 11.78 -0.57 -17.84
C PHE A 122 11.92 0.78 -17.14
N ILE A 123 10.80 1.44 -16.89
CA ILE A 123 10.74 2.66 -16.07
C ILE A 123 10.28 2.26 -14.67
N TYR A 124 10.76 2.95 -13.65
CA TYR A 124 10.25 2.76 -12.30
C TYR A 124 10.09 4.09 -11.59
N SER A 125 9.12 4.14 -10.68
CA SER A 125 8.94 5.24 -9.74
C SER A 125 8.96 4.72 -8.32
N VAL A 126 9.54 5.50 -7.41
CA VAL A 126 9.64 5.16 -5.99
C VAL A 126 9.01 6.28 -5.19
N GLU A 127 8.01 5.93 -4.39
CA GLU A 127 7.37 6.84 -3.45
C GLU A 127 7.70 6.41 -2.02
N ALA A 128 8.28 7.32 -1.23
CA ALA A 128 8.57 7.06 0.17
C ALA A 128 7.44 7.64 1.04
N ILE A 129 6.68 6.77 1.71
CA ILE A 129 5.46 7.14 2.45
C ILE A 129 5.42 6.42 3.82
N ASP A 130 4.42 6.75 4.63
CA ASP A 130 4.20 6.08 5.92
C ASP A 130 3.86 4.58 5.73
N VAL A 131 4.15 3.77 6.75
CA VAL A 131 3.94 2.32 6.73
C VAL A 131 2.49 1.95 6.43
N ASP A 132 1.53 2.62 7.06
CA ASP A 132 0.11 2.31 6.89
C ASP A 132 -0.37 2.73 5.50
N GLN A 133 0.13 3.87 5.00
CA GLN A 133 -0.16 4.31 3.63
C GLN A 133 0.43 3.35 2.59
N THR A 134 1.63 2.84 2.83
CA THR A 134 2.31 1.85 1.98
C THR A 134 1.46 0.60 1.78
N VAL A 135 0.83 0.08 2.85
CA VAL A 135 -0.08 -1.08 2.74
C VAL A 135 -1.31 -0.72 1.90
N ASN A 136 -1.90 0.45 2.12
CA ASN A 136 -3.09 0.88 1.39
C ASN A 136 -2.81 1.11 -0.10
N THR A 137 -1.65 1.62 -0.50
CA THR A 137 -1.35 1.82 -1.94
C THR A 137 -1.29 0.51 -2.70
N LEU A 138 -0.83 -0.59 -2.08
CA LEU A 138 -0.87 -1.92 -2.70
C LEU A 138 -2.30 -2.46 -2.79
N ILE A 139 -3.06 -2.37 -1.69
CA ILE A 139 -4.44 -2.86 -1.63
C ILE A 139 -5.32 -2.13 -2.65
N GLU A 140 -5.12 -0.83 -2.79
CA GLU A 140 -5.83 0.02 -3.76
C GLU A 140 -5.24 -0.09 -5.17
N GLY A 141 -4.19 -0.88 -5.41
CA GLY A 141 -3.58 -1.04 -6.75
C GLY A 141 -2.89 0.22 -7.29
N LYS A 142 -2.55 1.18 -6.43
CA LYS A 142 -1.77 2.39 -6.78
C LYS A 142 -0.29 2.09 -6.95
N SER A 143 0.21 1.05 -6.29
CA SER A 143 1.59 0.55 -6.38
C SER A 143 1.60 -0.91 -6.81
N ASP A 144 2.64 -1.32 -7.53
CA ASP A 144 2.82 -2.70 -8.00
C ASP A 144 3.59 -3.53 -6.96
N PHE A 145 4.56 -2.91 -6.30
CA PHE A 145 5.33 -3.51 -5.21
C PHE A 145 5.41 -2.56 -4.02
N ILE A 146 5.53 -3.16 -2.83
CA ILE A 146 5.81 -2.39 -1.63
C ILE A 146 6.96 -2.96 -0.82
N PHE A 147 7.63 -2.06 -0.10
CA PHE A 147 8.58 -2.41 0.95
C PHE A 147 8.05 -1.86 2.27
N SER A 148 7.45 -2.72 3.06
CA SER A 148 6.81 -2.38 4.34
C SER A 148 7.21 -3.37 5.43
N PHE A 149 6.77 -3.10 6.64
CA PHE A 149 6.85 -4.07 7.74
C PHE A 149 5.69 -5.07 7.65
N TYR A 150 5.71 -6.06 8.53
CA TYR A 150 4.68 -7.09 8.60
C TYR A 150 3.28 -6.48 8.78
N ASP A 151 2.36 -6.85 7.89
CA ASP A 151 0.93 -6.56 7.99
C ASP A 151 0.12 -7.81 7.65
N GLU A 152 -0.78 -8.20 8.54
CA GLU A 152 -1.59 -9.41 8.43
C GLU A 152 -2.44 -9.46 7.15
N LYS A 153 -2.93 -8.30 6.67
CA LYS A 153 -3.77 -8.20 5.47
C LYS A 153 -3.02 -8.62 4.21
N LEU A 154 -1.70 -8.43 4.19
CA LEU A 154 -0.86 -8.75 3.04
C LEU A 154 -0.26 -10.15 3.10
N MET A 155 -0.49 -10.88 4.19
CA MET A 155 -0.04 -12.28 4.35
C MET A 155 -1.08 -13.29 3.84
N GLN A 156 -2.11 -12.81 3.15
CA GLN A 156 -3.21 -13.62 2.63
C GLN A 156 -3.40 -13.34 1.13
N PRO A 157 -3.93 -14.30 0.34
CA PRO A 157 -4.30 -14.05 -1.04
C PRO A 157 -5.23 -12.83 -1.17
N PRO A 158 -5.11 -12.03 -2.24
CA PRO A 158 -4.33 -12.26 -3.46
C PRO A 158 -2.88 -11.74 -3.39
N PHE A 159 -2.42 -11.27 -2.23
CA PHE A 159 -1.10 -10.66 -2.10
C PHE A 159 -0.02 -11.73 -1.96
N MET A 160 1.15 -11.43 -2.52
CA MET A 160 2.37 -12.21 -2.30
C MET A 160 3.33 -11.39 -1.45
N SER A 161 3.96 -12.04 -0.48
CA SER A 161 4.95 -11.41 0.39
C SER A 161 6.27 -12.18 0.35
N LEU A 162 7.37 -11.43 0.45
CA LEU A 162 8.72 -11.97 0.55
C LEU A 162 9.41 -11.30 1.72
N GLU A 163 9.92 -12.10 2.65
CA GLU A 163 10.71 -11.58 3.76
C GLU A 163 12.12 -11.21 3.27
N ILE A 164 12.46 -9.93 3.36
CA ILE A 164 13.75 -9.40 2.87
C ILE A 164 14.78 -9.29 4.01
N MET A 165 14.32 -8.92 5.21
CA MET A 165 15.18 -8.76 6.38
C MET A 165 14.38 -8.84 7.69
N GLN A 166 15.10 -9.13 8.78
CA GLN A 166 14.61 -8.97 10.14
C GLN A 166 15.35 -7.83 10.82
N SER A 167 14.62 -7.06 11.63
CA SER A 167 15.19 -6.00 12.46
C SER A 167 14.81 -6.21 13.92
N LYS A 168 15.69 -5.80 14.83
CA LYS A 168 15.47 -5.85 16.28
C LYS A 168 15.46 -4.43 16.82
N LEU A 169 14.47 -4.14 17.66
CA LEU A 169 14.43 -2.92 18.44
C LEU A 169 15.16 -3.17 19.77
N TYR A 170 16.06 -2.25 20.12
CA TYR A 170 16.78 -2.27 21.38
C TYR A 170 16.41 -1.04 22.20
N PRO A 171 16.15 -1.18 23.51
CA PRO A 171 16.07 -0.03 24.39
C PRO A 171 17.44 0.62 24.51
N ILE A 172 17.49 1.95 24.41
CA ILE A 172 18.73 2.72 24.53
C ILE A 172 18.56 3.67 25.71
N SER A 173 19.56 3.68 26.59
CA SER A 173 19.67 4.63 27.70
C SER A 173 20.94 5.46 27.52
N PRO A 174 20.94 6.75 27.91
CA PRO A 174 22.20 7.46 28.13
C PRO A 174 23.07 6.70 29.14
N ILE A 175 24.38 6.97 29.09
CA ILE A 175 25.37 6.44 30.02
C ILE A 175 25.83 7.53 31.00
N ASP A 176 26.22 7.12 32.20
CA ASP A 176 26.89 8.00 33.16
C ASP A 176 28.40 8.08 32.89
N ILE A 177 29.12 8.83 33.73
CA ILE A 177 30.58 8.98 33.66
C ILE A 177 31.37 7.68 33.89
N THR A 178 30.72 6.65 34.44
CA THR A 178 31.32 5.33 34.70
C THR A 178 31.07 4.36 33.53
N GLY A 179 30.28 4.77 32.53
CA GLY A 179 29.86 3.93 31.42
C GLY A 179 28.64 3.05 31.72
N SER A 180 28.01 3.23 32.89
CA SER A 180 26.81 2.50 33.29
C SER A 180 25.55 3.16 32.73
N ALA A 181 24.51 2.38 32.43
CA ALA A 181 23.24 2.92 31.96
C ALA A 181 22.58 3.79 33.04
N LEU A 182 22.24 5.04 32.69
CA LEU A 182 21.61 6.01 33.58
C LEU A 182 20.19 5.59 33.99
N PHE A 183 19.50 4.83 33.13
CA PHE A 183 18.18 4.25 33.40
C PHE A 183 18.16 2.78 32.96
N SER A 184 17.65 1.93 33.83
CA SER A 184 17.47 0.50 33.59
C SER A 184 15.98 0.15 33.51
N LEU A 185 15.64 -0.87 32.71
CA LEU A 185 14.25 -1.37 32.61
C LEU A 185 13.69 -1.89 33.94
N ASN A 186 14.55 -2.18 34.92
CA ASN A 186 14.13 -2.60 36.26
C ASN A 186 13.75 -1.42 37.17
N ASP A 187 13.99 -0.18 36.75
CA ASP A 187 13.70 1.00 37.57
C ASP A 187 12.20 1.27 37.61
N LYS A 188 11.69 1.72 38.77
CA LYS A 188 10.26 1.98 38.97
C LYS A 188 9.69 3.13 38.13
N ASN A 189 10.54 4.10 37.75
CA ASN A 189 10.13 5.30 37.03
C ASN A 189 11.18 5.68 35.99
N ILE A 190 10.98 5.22 34.76
CA ILE A 190 11.92 5.48 33.67
C ILE A 190 11.35 6.60 32.77
N PRO A 191 12.12 7.65 32.47
CA PRO A 191 11.74 8.62 31.47
C PRO A 191 11.79 7.98 30.07
N LEU A 192 10.67 8.01 29.36
CA LEU A 192 10.58 7.45 28.01
C LEU A 192 10.54 8.57 26.96
N LEU A 193 11.44 8.50 25.98
CA LEU A 193 11.28 9.13 24.67
C LEU A 193 10.49 8.14 23.80
N ASN A 194 9.26 8.47 23.47
CA ASN A 194 8.36 7.55 22.77
C ASN A 194 8.08 8.01 21.34
N TYR A 195 7.47 7.13 20.56
CA TYR A 195 6.91 7.44 19.25
C TYR A 195 5.49 7.99 19.38
N THR A 196 5.01 8.66 18.34
CA THR A 196 3.60 9.02 18.18
C THR A 196 2.71 7.78 18.33
N PRO A 197 1.66 7.79 19.17
CA PRO A 197 0.86 6.59 19.46
C PRO A 197 0.22 5.95 18.22
N ASN A 198 -0.08 6.77 17.21
CA ASN A 198 -0.72 6.33 15.98
C ASN A 198 0.28 5.82 14.93
N SER A 199 1.60 5.99 15.09
CA SER A 199 2.55 5.43 14.12
C SER A 199 2.69 3.92 14.28
N TYR A 200 3.13 3.24 13.22
CA TYR A 200 3.40 1.80 13.27
C TYR A 200 4.32 1.44 14.45
N MET A 201 5.43 2.17 14.63
CA MET A 201 6.38 1.95 15.72
C MET A 201 5.77 2.26 17.08
N GLY A 202 4.99 3.35 17.21
CA GLY A 202 4.31 3.69 18.45
C GLY A 202 3.33 2.60 18.88
N ARG A 203 2.52 2.08 17.97
CA ARG A 203 1.61 0.95 18.28
C ARG A 203 2.39 -0.29 18.72
N LEU A 204 3.46 -0.65 18.00
CA LEU A 204 4.26 -1.84 18.30
C LEU A 204 4.97 -1.74 19.66
N VAL A 205 5.65 -0.62 19.90
CA VAL A 205 6.39 -0.37 21.14
C VAL A 205 5.43 -0.26 22.32
N ASN A 206 4.36 0.54 22.21
CA ASN A 206 3.38 0.68 23.30
C ASN A 206 2.70 -0.64 23.65
N ARG A 207 2.37 -1.48 22.65
CA ARG A 207 1.81 -2.81 22.88
C ARG A 207 2.75 -3.72 23.68
N LYS A 208 4.06 -3.64 23.44
CA LYS A 208 5.06 -4.40 24.21
C LYS A 208 5.30 -3.82 25.60
N LEU A 209 5.33 -2.50 25.73
CA LEU A 209 5.59 -1.83 27.01
C LEU A 209 4.40 -1.87 27.96
N ALA A 210 3.16 -1.87 27.45
CA ALA A 210 1.93 -1.91 28.25
C ALA A 210 1.85 -3.08 29.24
N ASN A 211 2.57 -4.18 28.95
CA ASN A 211 2.54 -5.39 29.75
C ASN A 211 3.71 -5.52 30.74
N THR A 212 4.64 -4.54 30.80
CA THR A 212 5.94 -4.79 31.42
C THR A 212 6.35 -3.76 32.48
N ILE A 213 6.13 -2.45 32.28
CA ILE A 213 6.75 -1.41 33.14
C ILE A 213 5.86 -0.16 33.25
N GLN A 214 5.87 0.51 34.41
CA GLN A 214 5.26 1.83 34.61
C GLN A 214 6.21 2.92 34.07
N LEU A 215 5.98 3.36 32.83
CA LEU A 215 6.83 4.33 32.14
C LEU A 215 6.20 5.73 32.18
N LYS A 216 7.03 6.76 32.38
CA LYS A 216 6.60 8.16 32.27
C LYS A 216 7.11 8.74 30.97
N THR A 217 6.23 8.81 29.97
CA THR A 217 6.54 9.48 28.69
C THR A 217 6.88 10.94 28.98
N LYS A 218 8.13 11.32 28.71
CA LYS A 218 8.59 12.71 28.85
C LYS A 218 8.57 13.47 27.54
N PHE A 219 8.62 12.75 26.41
CA PHE A 219 8.63 13.34 25.09
C PHE A 219 8.10 12.33 24.06
N ILE A 220 7.48 12.85 23.01
CA ILE A 220 6.96 12.08 21.87
C ILE A 220 7.62 12.62 20.61
N SER A 221 8.35 11.76 19.90
CA SER A 221 8.89 12.06 18.59
C SER A 221 7.82 11.82 17.52
N SER A 222 7.65 12.79 16.63
CA SER A 222 6.84 12.68 15.41
C SER A 222 7.59 12.04 14.23
N MET A 223 8.88 11.70 14.39
CA MET A 223 9.62 10.98 13.36
C MET A 223 9.42 9.47 13.52
N SER A 224 8.65 8.90 12.59
CA SER A 224 8.60 7.46 12.30
C SER A 224 8.44 7.26 10.81
#